data_AF-A0A6A6MM27-F1
#
_entry.id   AF-A0A6A6MM27-F1
#
_cell.length_a   1.000
_cell.length_b   1.000
_cell.length_c   1.000
_cell.angle_alpha   90.00
_cell.angle_beta   90.00
_cell.angle_gamma   90.00
#
_symmetry.space_group_name_H-M   'P 1'
#
loop_
_entity.id
_entity.type
_entity.pdbx_description
1 polymer ?
#
loop_
_entity_poly.entity_id
_entity_poly.type
_entity_poly.pdbx_seq_one_letter_code
_entity_poly.pdbx_strand_id
1 'polypeptide(L)'
;MGFFATEKLTISSSDVFNNFLFGCGQENDGLLGKSAGLLGLGRSKLSLAFQTASKYKKLFSYCIPTLLSSTGHLSFGGKLPKSVKFTPLSPKFKNTPFYGIDITGISVGGRKLSVNASFFTKAGAIIDSGGVEIGVELQGIMIAVKGLEKVCLAFASTSDDSDIAILGNAQQKSYEVVHDLAKGRIGFAPGGCS
;
A
#
# COMPACT_ATOMS: atom_id res chain seq x y z
N MET A 1 -25.32 2.45 6.70
CA MET A 1 -24.91 2.87 8.07
C MET A 1 -24.25 1.68 8.76
N GLY A 2 -23.34 1.91 9.71
CA GLY A 2 -22.62 0.85 10.43
C GLY A 2 -22.31 1.27 11.86
N PHE A 3 -21.81 0.35 12.67
CA PHE A 3 -21.49 0.58 14.08
C PHE A 3 -20.10 0.09 14.44
N PHE A 4 -19.51 0.63 15.50
CA PHE A 4 -18.26 0.13 16.06
C PHE A 4 -18.51 -1.06 16.99
N ALA A 5 -17.65 -2.05 16.92
CA ALA A 5 -17.66 -3.22 17.79
C ALA A 5 -16.24 -3.57 18.24
N THR A 6 -16.14 -4.29 19.34
CA THR A 6 -14.88 -4.84 19.86
C THR A 6 -14.97 -6.35 19.93
N GLU A 7 -13.96 -7.03 19.42
CA GLU A 7 -13.88 -8.50 19.50
C GLU A 7 -12.41 -8.95 19.56
N LYS A 8 -12.19 -10.24 19.74
CA LYS A 8 -10.87 -10.87 19.64
C LYS A 8 -10.43 -10.97 18.18
N LEU A 9 -9.28 -10.36 17.86
CA LEU A 9 -8.56 -10.55 16.61
C LEU A 9 -7.43 -11.58 16.80
N THR A 10 -7.42 -12.64 15.98
CA THR A 10 -6.35 -13.64 15.94
C THR A 10 -5.61 -13.55 14.61
N ILE A 11 -4.30 -13.25 14.64
CA ILE A 11 -3.44 -13.20 13.44
C ILE A 11 -2.65 -14.50 13.28
N SER A 12 -2.19 -15.07 14.38
CA SER A 12 -1.53 -16.38 14.44
C SER A 12 -1.92 -17.08 15.74
N SER A 13 -1.53 -18.35 15.90
CA SER A 13 -1.78 -19.10 17.14
C SER A 13 -1.22 -18.42 18.40
N SER A 14 -0.15 -17.61 18.27
CA SER A 14 0.45 -16.85 19.38
C SER A 14 0.05 -15.37 19.42
N ASP A 15 -0.68 -14.88 18.40
CA ASP A 15 -0.90 -13.46 18.18
C ASP A 15 -2.39 -13.17 18.25
N VAL A 16 -2.86 -13.06 19.50
CA VAL A 16 -4.25 -12.81 19.86
C VAL A 16 -4.36 -11.44 20.52
N PHE A 17 -5.26 -10.61 20.00
CA PHE A 17 -5.54 -9.27 20.48
C PHE A 17 -7.00 -9.20 20.93
N ASN A 18 -7.20 -9.11 22.25
CA ASN A 18 -8.53 -8.91 22.81
C ASN A 18 -8.97 -7.45 22.68
N ASN A 19 -10.28 -7.22 22.65
CA ASN A 19 -10.89 -5.89 22.55
C ASN A 19 -10.40 -5.10 21.32
N PHE A 20 -10.13 -5.79 20.21
CA PHE A 20 -9.79 -5.16 18.95
C PHE A 20 -11.01 -4.42 18.40
N LEU A 21 -10.86 -3.12 18.16
CA LEU A 21 -11.94 -2.25 17.70
C LEU A 21 -12.03 -2.29 16.18
N PHE A 22 -13.22 -2.56 15.65
CA PHE A 22 -13.47 -2.62 14.21
C PHE A 22 -14.88 -2.09 13.88
N GLY A 23 -15.13 -1.86 12.60
CA GLY A 23 -16.44 -1.43 12.11
C GLY A 23 -17.26 -2.61 11.58
N CYS A 24 -18.54 -2.66 11.94
CA CYS A 24 -19.54 -3.59 11.41
C CYS A 24 -20.42 -2.86 10.39
N GLY A 25 -20.37 -3.30 9.13
CA GLY A 25 -21.29 -2.85 8.09
C GLY A 25 -22.58 -3.67 8.12
N GLN A 26 -23.74 -3.00 8.06
CA GLN A 26 -25.06 -3.64 8.08
C GLN A 26 -25.61 -3.93 6.66
N GLU A 27 -25.19 -3.13 5.67
CA GLU A 27 -25.52 -3.28 4.26
C GLU A 27 -24.23 -3.12 3.47
N ASN A 28 -23.67 -4.24 3.01
CA ASN A 28 -22.38 -4.27 2.34
C ASN A 28 -22.58 -4.46 0.84
N ASP A 29 -22.90 -3.39 0.12
CA ASP A 29 -22.85 -3.34 -1.34
C ASP A 29 -21.42 -3.02 -1.80
N GLY A 30 -20.93 -3.71 -2.83
CA GLY A 30 -19.65 -3.39 -3.48
C GLY A 30 -18.81 -4.59 -3.92
N LEU A 31 -17.58 -4.28 -4.34
CA LEU A 31 -16.60 -5.20 -4.93
C LEU A 31 -15.83 -6.02 -3.89
N LEU A 32 -16.44 -6.47 -2.78
CA LEU A 32 -15.70 -7.26 -1.77
C LEU A 32 -15.45 -8.72 -2.19
N GLY A 33 -16.05 -9.17 -3.29
CA GLY A 33 -15.90 -10.52 -3.81
C GLY A 33 -16.32 -11.57 -2.77
N LYS A 34 -15.41 -12.48 -2.44
CA LYS A 34 -15.61 -13.52 -1.40
C LYS A 34 -15.12 -13.10 0.00
N SER A 35 -14.71 -11.84 0.18
CA SER A 35 -14.16 -11.36 1.45
C SER A 35 -15.26 -10.97 2.43
N ALA A 36 -15.07 -11.27 3.71
CA ALA A 36 -16.00 -10.88 4.78
C ALA A 36 -15.85 -9.41 5.22
N GLY A 37 -14.82 -8.70 4.75
CA GLY A 37 -14.57 -7.31 5.10
C GLY A 37 -13.23 -6.78 4.59
N LEU A 38 -12.86 -5.60 5.08
CA LEU A 38 -11.63 -4.88 4.71
C LEU A 38 -10.67 -4.79 5.90
N LEU A 39 -9.39 -5.05 5.65
CA LEU A 39 -8.33 -4.87 6.63
C LEU A 39 -7.76 -3.45 6.56
N GLY A 40 -8.13 -2.60 7.52
CA GLY A 40 -7.64 -1.23 7.59
C GLY A 40 -6.17 -1.15 7.99
N LEU A 41 -5.29 -0.84 7.03
CA LEU A 41 -3.86 -0.64 7.25
C LEU A 41 -3.43 0.83 7.22
N GLY A 42 -4.34 1.80 7.29
CA GLY A 42 -3.98 3.24 7.28
C GLY A 42 -3.28 3.75 8.55
N ARG A 43 -3.00 5.04 8.62
CA ARG A 43 -2.30 5.70 9.75
C ARG A 43 -3.21 6.18 10.89
N SER A 44 -4.43 5.66 10.95
CA SER A 44 -5.38 5.96 12.02
C SER A 44 -5.07 5.13 13.27
N LYS A 45 -5.42 5.67 14.46
CA LYS A 45 -5.34 4.91 15.73
C LYS A 45 -6.21 3.65 15.73
N LEU A 46 -7.23 3.60 14.86
CA LEU A 46 -8.13 2.46 14.68
C LEU A 46 -7.59 1.41 13.70
N SER A 47 -6.47 1.66 13.01
CA SER A 47 -5.93 0.67 12.09
C SER A 47 -5.26 -0.48 12.84
N LEU A 48 -5.14 -1.62 12.17
CA LEU A 48 -4.50 -2.81 12.76
C LEU A 48 -3.07 -2.49 13.21
N ALA A 49 -2.29 -1.76 12.39
CA ALA A 49 -0.92 -1.39 12.71
C ALA A 49 -0.78 -0.55 14.00
N PHE A 50 -1.80 0.24 14.35
CA PHE A 50 -1.79 1.06 15.56
C PHE A 50 -2.35 0.32 16.78
N GLN A 51 -3.42 -0.45 16.62
CA GLN A 51 -4.00 -1.22 17.73
C GLN A 51 -3.07 -2.35 18.19
N THR A 52 -2.25 -2.90 17.29
CA THR A 52 -1.29 -3.99 17.58
C THR A 52 0.14 -3.49 17.86
N ALA A 53 0.32 -2.18 18.03
CA ALA A 53 1.62 -1.52 18.11
C ALA A 53 2.52 -2.01 19.25
N SER A 54 1.94 -2.45 20.38
CA SER A 54 2.69 -2.99 21.52
C SER A 54 3.52 -4.23 21.14
N LYS A 55 2.99 -5.04 20.22
CA LYS A 55 3.63 -6.27 19.75
C LYS A 55 4.47 -6.04 18.50
N TYR A 56 3.89 -5.41 17.48
CA TYR A 56 4.54 -5.27 16.16
C TYR A 56 5.28 -3.96 15.97
N LYS A 57 5.30 -3.07 16.97
CA LYS A 57 6.06 -1.81 16.96
C LYS A 57 5.71 -0.90 15.77
N LYS A 58 4.45 -0.95 15.32
CA LYS A 58 3.94 -0.22 14.14
C LYS A 58 4.77 -0.49 12.87
N LEU A 59 5.27 -1.71 12.76
CA LEU A 59 6.00 -2.19 11.60
C LEU A 59 5.17 -3.26 10.91
N PHE A 60 5.00 -3.13 9.61
CA PHE A 60 4.45 -4.20 8.78
C PHE A 60 5.04 -4.11 7.39
N SER A 61 4.95 -5.20 6.64
CA SER A 61 5.40 -5.25 5.27
C SER A 61 4.58 -6.26 4.48
N TYR A 62 4.56 -6.10 3.17
CA TYR A 62 3.86 -7.02 2.29
C TYR A 62 4.59 -7.13 0.96
N CYS A 63 4.31 -8.24 0.27
CA CYS A 63 4.60 -8.37 -1.14
C CYS A 63 3.34 -8.80 -1.89
N ILE A 64 3.06 -8.09 -2.99
CA ILE A 64 1.99 -8.43 -3.92
C ILE A 64 2.58 -9.32 -5.02
N PRO A 65 2.07 -10.56 -5.20
CA PRO A 65 2.60 -11.47 -6.19
C PRO A 65 2.24 -10.99 -7.60
N THR A 66 3.07 -11.38 -8.57
CA THR A 66 2.87 -10.99 -9.97
C THR A 66 1.88 -11.89 -10.69
N LEU A 67 1.86 -13.17 -10.32
CA LEU A 67 0.97 -14.19 -10.90
C LEU A 67 -0.20 -14.41 -9.94
N LEU A 68 -1.40 -14.58 -10.50
CA LEU A 68 -2.60 -14.92 -9.73
C LEU A 68 -2.49 -16.28 -9.03
N SER A 69 -1.67 -17.18 -9.55
CA SER A 69 -1.40 -18.49 -8.96
C SER A 69 -0.38 -18.45 -7.80
N SER A 70 0.33 -17.34 -7.63
CA SER A 70 1.32 -17.17 -6.57
C SER A 70 0.69 -16.56 -5.33
N THR A 71 1.18 -16.97 -4.15
CA THR A 71 0.77 -16.40 -2.87
C THR A 71 1.75 -15.32 -2.45
N GLY A 72 1.26 -14.11 -2.19
CA GLY A 72 2.05 -13.07 -1.52
C GLY A 72 1.98 -13.20 0.00
N HIS A 73 2.43 -12.16 0.71
CA HIS A 73 2.34 -12.13 2.16
C HIS A 73 2.02 -10.74 2.68
N LEU A 74 1.48 -10.71 3.89
CA LEU A 74 1.40 -9.56 4.77
C LEU A 74 1.96 -9.99 6.12
N SER A 75 3.00 -9.30 6.57
CA SER A 75 3.73 -9.61 7.80
C SER A 75 3.72 -8.41 8.74
N PHE A 76 3.66 -8.69 10.05
CA PHE A 76 3.68 -7.67 11.09
C PHE A 76 4.90 -7.85 12.00
N GLY A 77 5.59 -6.75 12.30
CA GLY A 77 6.82 -6.75 13.09
C GLY A 77 8.01 -7.42 12.40
N GLY A 78 8.88 -8.05 13.19
CA GLY A 78 9.97 -8.87 12.67
C GLY A 78 11.24 -8.14 12.20
N LYS A 79 12.11 -8.88 11.52
CA LYS A 79 13.35 -8.38 10.92
C LYS A 79 13.09 -8.00 9.47
N LEU A 80 13.69 -6.90 9.04
CA LEU A 80 13.57 -6.39 7.67
C LEU A 80 14.72 -6.90 6.79
N PRO A 81 14.49 -7.09 5.48
CA PRO A 81 15.56 -7.38 4.54
C PRO A 81 16.63 -6.26 4.54
N LYS A 82 17.91 -6.63 4.41
CA LYS A 82 19.00 -5.65 4.35
C LYS A 82 18.99 -4.82 3.06
N SER A 83 18.29 -5.30 2.02
CA SER A 83 18.16 -4.65 0.71
C SER A 83 17.17 -3.47 0.71
N VAL A 84 16.36 -3.29 1.77
CA VAL A 84 15.34 -2.25 1.82
C VAL A 84 15.96 -0.86 1.75
N LYS A 85 15.48 -0.08 0.78
CA LYS A 85 15.78 1.36 0.66
C LYS A 85 14.60 2.15 1.19
N PHE A 86 14.87 3.11 2.07
CA PHE A 86 13.84 3.88 2.75
C PHE A 86 13.72 5.30 2.20
N THR A 87 12.49 5.80 2.21
CA THR A 87 12.14 7.21 2.04
C THR A 87 11.31 7.66 3.25
N PRO A 88 11.48 8.88 3.76
CA PRO A 88 10.66 9.37 4.87
C PRO A 88 9.19 9.54 4.43
N LEU A 89 8.27 9.43 5.40
CA LEU A 89 6.90 9.87 5.21
C LEU A 89 6.88 11.40 5.06
N SER A 90 6.18 11.87 4.04
CA SER A 90 6.07 13.30 3.74
C SER A 90 5.30 14.03 4.85
N PRO A 91 5.84 15.13 5.40
CA PRO A 91 5.17 15.94 6.42
C PRO A 91 3.81 16.48 5.98
N LYS A 92 3.59 16.64 4.67
CA LYS A 92 2.30 17.09 4.09
C LYS A 92 1.13 16.18 4.45
N PHE A 93 1.43 14.90 4.66
CA PHE A 93 0.44 13.88 5.01
C PHE A 93 0.42 13.58 6.52
N LYS A 94 1.00 14.45 7.38
CA LYS A 94 1.08 14.18 8.83
C LYS A 94 -0.28 13.98 9.48
N ASN A 95 -1.30 14.71 9.04
CA ASN A 95 -2.65 14.70 9.61
C ASN A 95 -3.65 13.88 8.79
N THR A 96 -3.17 13.03 7.88
CA THR A 96 -4.02 12.19 7.03
C THR A 96 -3.77 10.71 7.35
N PRO A 97 -4.70 9.81 7.02
CA PRO A 97 -4.49 8.38 7.18
C PRO A 97 -3.53 7.79 6.14
N PHE A 98 -3.06 8.57 5.17
CA PHE A 98 -2.34 8.09 3.99
C PHE A 98 -0.83 7.96 4.19
N TYR A 99 -0.23 7.01 3.49
CA TYR A 99 1.22 6.82 3.39
C TYR A 99 1.80 7.71 2.30
N GLY A 100 1.91 9.00 2.61
CA GLY A 100 2.46 9.99 1.71
C GLY A 100 3.99 9.97 1.65
N ILE A 101 4.56 10.08 0.46
CA ILE A 101 5.99 10.24 0.19
C ILE A 101 6.21 11.41 -0.78
N ASP A 102 7.40 11.99 -0.75
CA ASP A 102 7.79 12.99 -1.74
C ASP A 102 8.51 12.29 -2.92
N ILE A 103 8.05 12.60 -4.14
CA ILE A 103 8.76 12.28 -5.38
C ILE A 103 9.66 13.47 -5.68
N THR A 104 10.87 13.26 -6.18
CA THR A 104 11.82 14.34 -6.52
C THR A 104 12.19 14.38 -8.01
N GLY A 105 11.74 13.38 -8.77
CA GLY A 105 11.97 13.26 -10.18
C GLY A 105 11.54 11.89 -10.71
N ILE A 106 11.43 11.80 -12.03
CA ILE A 106 11.16 10.57 -12.75
C ILE A 106 12.23 10.42 -13.84
N SER A 107 12.71 9.19 -14.03
CA SER A 107 13.67 8.85 -15.08
C SER A 107 13.14 7.70 -15.92
N VAL A 108 13.31 7.79 -17.24
CA VAL A 108 12.94 6.75 -18.21
C VAL A 108 14.18 6.37 -19.00
N GLY A 109 14.55 5.09 -19.01
CA GLY A 109 15.78 4.63 -19.66
C GLY A 109 17.04 5.31 -19.12
N GLY A 110 17.07 5.62 -17.82
CA GLY A 110 18.18 6.33 -17.17
C GLY A 110 18.21 7.84 -17.42
N ARG A 111 17.34 8.39 -18.27
CA ARG A 111 17.25 9.83 -18.54
C ARG A 111 16.18 10.47 -17.67
N LYS A 112 16.58 11.46 -16.87
CA LYS A 112 15.65 12.24 -16.05
C LYS A 112 14.72 13.05 -16.97
N LEU A 113 13.42 12.99 -16.71
CA LEU A 113 12.44 13.80 -17.46
C LEU A 113 12.63 15.28 -17.12
N SER A 114 12.56 16.13 -18.14
CA SER A 114 12.73 17.59 -18.01
C SER A 114 11.41 18.25 -17.54
N VAL A 115 10.98 17.92 -16.32
CA VAL A 115 9.82 18.51 -15.66
C VAL A 115 10.30 19.50 -14.60
N ASN A 116 9.59 20.62 -14.43
CA ASN A 116 9.93 21.60 -13.40
C ASN A 116 9.88 20.94 -12.00
N ALA A 117 10.91 21.15 -11.19
CA ALA A 117 10.98 20.59 -9.84
C ALA A 117 9.77 20.98 -8.97
N SER A 118 9.18 22.16 -9.21
CA SER A 118 7.99 22.63 -8.50
C SER A 118 6.81 21.68 -8.64
N PHE A 119 6.68 20.98 -9.77
CA PHE A 119 5.64 19.98 -10.03
C PHE A 119 5.63 18.91 -8.95
N PHE A 120 6.80 18.32 -8.67
CA PHE A 120 6.93 17.26 -7.68
C PHE A 120 6.72 17.74 -6.23
N THR A 121 6.86 19.05 -5.98
CA THR A 121 6.70 19.64 -4.66
C THR A 121 5.27 20.12 -4.35
N LYS A 122 4.30 20.01 -5.26
CA LYS A 122 2.91 20.40 -4.98
C LYS A 122 2.20 19.35 -4.12
N ALA A 123 1.71 18.27 -4.74
CA ALA A 123 0.83 17.30 -4.06
C ALA A 123 1.56 16.18 -3.32
N GLY A 124 2.74 15.75 -3.82
CA GLY A 124 3.40 14.53 -3.36
C GLY A 124 2.73 13.27 -3.92
N ALA A 125 3.00 12.12 -3.32
CA ALA A 125 2.42 10.85 -3.74
C ALA A 125 1.98 9.99 -2.56
N ILE A 126 0.99 9.12 -2.75
CA ILE A 126 0.57 8.12 -1.76
C ILE A 126 0.87 6.71 -2.25
N ILE A 127 1.23 5.84 -1.31
CA ILE A 127 1.32 4.40 -1.55
C ILE A 127 -0.06 3.79 -1.30
N ASP A 128 -0.64 3.20 -2.34
CA ASP A 128 -1.99 2.61 -2.30
C ASP A 128 -1.97 1.19 -2.83
N SER A 129 -2.16 0.22 -1.93
CA SER A 129 -2.27 -1.21 -2.29
C SER A 129 -3.59 -1.51 -3.03
N GLY A 130 -4.49 -0.55 -3.13
CA GLY A 130 -5.83 -0.69 -3.69
C GLY A 130 -6.80 -1.41 -2.75
N GLY A 131 -8.02 -1.62 -3.23
CA GLY A 131 -9.06 -2.42 -2.59
C GLY A 131 -9.67 -3.42 -3.59
N VAL A 132 -9.50 -4.71 -3.29
CA VAL A 132 -10.01 -5.91 -3.98
C VAL A 132 -9.66 -6.07 -5.47
N GLU A 133 -9.42 -7.34 -5.83
CA GLU A 133 -8.87 -7.94 -7.04
C GLU A 133 -9.05 -7.20 -8.38
N ILE A 134 -7.93 -6.78 -8.97
CA ILE A 134 -7.78 -6.75 -10.43
C ILE A 134 -6.62 -7.68 -10.77
N GLY A 135 -6.96 -8.81 -11.38
CA GLY A 135 -5.98 -9.77 -11.90
C GLY A 135 -5.28 -9.22 -13.13
N VAL A 136 -4.23 -8.43 -12.90
CA VAL A 136 -3.37 -7.93 -13.98
C VAL A 136 -2.14 -8.82 -14.09
N GLU A 137 -2.06 -9.62 -15.14
CA GLU A 137 -0.83 -10.33 -15.52
C GLU A 137 0.07 -9.37 -16.30
N LEU A 138 0.70 -8.39 -15.63
CA LEU A 138 1.91 -7.68 -16.08
C LEU A 138 2.60 -7.02 -14.87
N GLN A 139 3.91 -6.77 -15.01
CA GLN A 139 4.78 -6.20 -13.98
C GLN A 139 5.03 -4.69 -14.19
N GLY A 140 5.07 -3.93 -13.10
CA GLY A 140 5.59 -2.57 -13.07
C GLY A 140 4.74 -1.56 -13.84
N ILE A 141 5.29 -1.01 -14.93
CA ILE A 141 4.72 0.12 -15.67
C ILE A 141 3.87 -0.28 -16.89
N MET A 142 3.60 -1.58 -17.09
CA MET A 142 2.82 -2.05 -18.24
C MET A 142 1.60 -2.85 -17.78
N ILE A 143 0.47 -2.71 -18.50
CA ILE A 143 -0.78 -3.45 -18.27
C ILE A 143 -1.26 -4.05 -19.59
N ALA A 144 -1.55 -5.35 -19.60
CA ALA A 144 -2.19 -6.02 -20.74
C ALA A 144 -3.70 -5.89 -20.62
N VAL A 145 -4.37 -5.51 -21.70
CA VAL A 145 -5.83 -5.37 -21.71
C VAL A 145 -6.43 -6.68 -22.21
N LYS A 146 -7.13 -7.40 -21.33
CA LYS A 146 -7.76 -8.68 -21.67
C LYS A 146 -8.66 -8.54 -22.91
N GLY A 147 -8.43 -9.39 -23.91
CA GLY A 147 -9.16 -9.35 -25.18
C GLY A 147 -8.57 -8.44 -26.25
N LEU A 148 -7.44 -7.78 -25.98
CA LEU A 148 -6.67 -7.01 -26.95
C LEU A 148 -5.21 -7.50 -26.98
N GLU A 149 -4.59 -7.52 -28.16
CA GLU A 149 -3.14 -7.71 -28.33
C GLU A 149 -2.35 -6.44 -27.99
N LYS A 150 -2.85 -5.63 -27.04
CA LYS A 150 -2.27 -4.32 -26.70
C LYS A 150 -1.76 -4.32 -25.27
N VAL A 151 -0.58 -3.71 -25.11
CA VAL A 151 0.03 -3.40 -23.81
C VAL A 151 0.04 -1.89 -23.64
N CYS A 152 -0.43 -1.43 -22.49
CA CYS A 152 -0.55 -0.01 -22.14
C CYS A 152 0.42 0.35 -21.02
N LEU A 153 0.88 1.60 -21.00
CA LEU A 153 1.59 2.15 -19.85
C LEU A 153 0.65 2.31 -18.66
N ALA A 154 1.10 1.90 -17.47
CA ALA A 154 0.38 1.98 -16.20
C ALA A 154 0.45 3.39 -15.59
N PHE A 155 0.24 4.42 -16.41
CA PHE A 155 0.16 5.82 -16.00
C PHE A 155 -1.21 6.36 -16.42
N ALA A 156 -1.93 6.93 -15.47
CA ALA A 156 -3.17 7.66 -15.72
C ALA A 156 -2.94 9.14 -15.42
N SER A 157 -3.45 10.01 -16.28
CA SER A 157 -3.41 11.46 -16.06
C SER A 157 -4.36 11.85 -14.93
N THR A 158 -3.91 12.76 -14.07
CA THR A 158 -4.80 13.49 -13.16
C THR A 158 -5.40 14.69 -13.86
N SER A 159 -6.39 15.34 -13.23
CA SER A 159 -7.03 16.52 -13.83
C SER A 159 -6.22 17.79 -13.57
N ASP A 160 -5.51 17.85 -12.44
CA ASP A 160 -4.68 18.99 -12.03
C ASP A 160 -3.31 18.53 -11.49
N ASP A 161 -2.29 19.38 -11.60
CA ASP A 161 -0.94 19.17 -11.07
C ASP A 161 -0.87 19.24 -9.52
N SER A 162 -1.97 19.67 -8.88
CA SER A 162 -2.17 19.64 -7.43
C SER A 162 -2.83 18.34 -6.95
N ASP A 163 -3.23 17.47 -7.87
CA ASP A 163 -3.72 16.13 -7.53
C ASP A 163 -2.56 15.25 -7.04
N ILE A 164 -2.87 14.42 -6.06
CA ILE A 164 -1.92 13.49 -5.46
C ILE A 164 -1.60 12.37 -6.46
N ALA A 165 -0.31 12.09 -6.67
CA ALA A 165 0.10 10.92 -7.43
C ALA A 165 -0.15 9.63 -6.62
N ILE A 166 -0.64 8.59 -7.26
CA ILE A 166 -0.93 7.31 -6.60
C ILE A 166 0.04 6.25 -7.12
N LEU A 167 0.87 5.70 -6.24
CA LEU A 167 1.63 4.49 -6.52
C LEU A 167 0.71 3.30 -6.20
N GLY A 168 0.04 2.79 -7.23
CA GLY A 168 -0.93 1.71 -7.12
C GLY A 168 -0.31 0.33 -6.93
N ASN A 169 -1.19 -0.67 -6.81
CA ASN A 169 -0.80 -2.07 -6.58
C ASN A 169 0.12 -2.65 -7.67
N ALA A 170 -0.07 -2.26 -8.93
CA ALA A 170 0.72 -2.76 -10.06
C ALA A 170 2.20 -2.37 -9.93
N GLN A 171 2.47 -1.14 -9.49
CA GLN A 171 3.82 -0.62 -9.26
C GLN A 171 4.48 -1.22 -8.01
N GLN A 172 3.69 -1.80 -7.08
CA GLN A 172 4.18 -2.43 -5.85
C GLN A 172 4.43 -3.94 -6.01
N LYS A 173 3.95 -4.58 -7.07
CA LYS A 173 4.18 -6.01 -7.33
C LYS A 173 5.66 -6.36 -7.36
N SER A 174 6.02 -7.53 -6.83
CA SER A 174 7.39 -8.03 -6.70
C SER A 174 8.31 -7.22 -5.76
N TYR A 175 7.82 -6.15 -5.13
CA TYR A 175 8.55 -5.45 -4.09
C TYR A 175 8.08 -5.90 -2.70
N GLU A 176 9.03 -6.00 -1.77
CA GLU A 176 8.73 -5.90 -0.35
C GLU A 176 8.49 -4.43 -0.05
N VAL A 177 7.24 -4.08 0.24
CA VAL A 177 6.85 -2.73 0.67
C VAL A 177 6.76 -2.71 2.18
N VAL A 178 7.64 -1.95 2.82
CA VAL A 178 7.80 -1.88 4.27
C VAL A 178 7.21 -0.58 4.80
N HIS A 179 6.33 -0.67 5.79
CA HIS A 179 5.77 0.46 6.52
C HIS A 179 6.36 0.50 7.94
N ASP A 180 7.41 1.29 8.15
CA ASP A 180 8.09 1.48 9.44
C ASP A 180 7.61 2.79 10.09
N LEU A 181 6.41 2.73 10.68
CA LEU A 181 5.70 3.92 11.15
C LEU A 181 6.27 4.46 12.46
N ALA A 182 6.94 3.62 13.25
CA ALA A 182 7.69 4.06 14.42
C ALA A 182 8.84 4.99 14.03
N LYS A 183 9.45 4.79 12.86
CA LYS A 183 10.51 5.66 12.31
C LYS A 183 10.03 6.61 11.23
N GLY A 184 8.72 6.66 10.96
CA GLY A 184 8.11 7.58 10.01
C GLY A 184 8.63 7.42 8.58
N ARG A 185 8.79 6.19 8.08
CA ARG A 185 9.38 5.92 6.75
C ARG A 185 8.76 4.73 6.05
N ILE A 186 8.80 4.75 4.72
CA ILE A 186 8.40 3.65 3.85
C ILE A 186 9.65 3.06 3.18
N GLY A 187 9.71 1.74 3.07
CA GLY A 187 10.82 1.02 2.48
C GLY A 187 10.39 0.19 1.27
N PHE A 188 11.30 0.04 0.32
CA PHE A 188 11.11 -0.80 -0.85
C PHE A 188 12.33 -1.71 -1.05
N ALA A 189 12.11 -3.00 -1.27
CA ALA A 189 13.14 -3.92 -1.75
C ALA A 189 12.61 -4.75 -2.92
N PRO A 190 13.35 -4.92 -4.02
CA PRO A 190 12.94 -5.81 -5.10
C PRO A 190 13.02 -7.28 -4.66
N GLY A 191 12.22 -8.15 -5.28
CA GLY A 191 12.20 -9.58 -4.98
C GLY A 191 11.52 -9.91 -3.64
N GLY A 192 10.46 -9.21 -3.28
CA GLY A 192 9.80 -9.40 -1.98
C GLY A 192 9.10 -10.75 -1.81
N CYS A 193 8.57 -11.33 -2.89
CA CYS A 193 7.67 -12.50 -2.86
C CYS A 193 8.40 -13.84 -3.02
N SER A 194 9.73 -13.88 -2.84
CA SER A 194 10.59 -15.06 -3.09
C SER A 194 11.22 -15.62 -1.83
#